data_AF-U4TKF0-F1
#
_entry.id   AF-U4TKF0-F1
#
_cell.length_a   1.000
_cell.length_b   1.000
_cell.length_c   1.000
_cell.angle_alpha   90.00
_cell.angle_beta   90.00
_cell.angle_gamma   90.00
#
_symmetry.space_group_name_H-M   'P 1'
#
loop_
_entity.id
_entity.type
_entity.pdbx_description
1 polymer ?
#
loop_
_entity_poly.entity_id
_entity_poly.type
_entity_poly.pdbx_seq_one_letter_code
_entity_poly.pdbx_strand_id
1 'polypeptide(L)' 'MYHSFTYPSQDNDNLIVNLWDTVMTNGVITFCLPEETPYHQVIRQVNQQIDADHKYRVTSVADEFAAMIKGARHQ' A
#
# COMPACT_ATOMS: atom_id res chain seq x y z
N MET A 1 11.98 -0.86 0.94
CA MET A 1 12.30 -1.66 2.15
C MET A 1 11.25 -1.43 3.22
N TYR A 2 11.05 -2.40 4.13
CA TYR A 2 10.22 -2.22 5.33
C TYR A 2 10.85 -1.19 6.27
N HIS A 3 10.05 -0.24 6.76
CA HIS A 3 10.45 0.74 7.77
C HIS A 3 9.82 0.43 9.13
N SER A 4 8.49 0.51 9.21
CA SER A 4 7.75 0.33 10.47
C SER A 4 6.26 0.02 10.23
N PHE A 5 5.53 -0.23 11.31
CA PHE A 5 4.07 -0.22 11.33
C PHE A 5 3.55 1.02 12.06
N THR A 6 2.47 1.59 11.55
CA THR A 6 1.58 2.47 12.32
C THR A 6 0.40 1.64 12.80
N TYR A 7 0.26 1.52 14.12
CA TYR A 7 -0.82 0.76 14.74
C TYR A 7 -2.14 1.55 14.74
N PRO A 8 -3.27 0.84 14.79
CA PRO A 8 -4.55 1.48 15.02
C PRO A 8 -4.55 2.32 16.31
N SER A 9 -5.19 3.48 16.25
CA SER A 9 -5.36 4.43 17.34
C SER A 9 -6.79 4.97 17.35
N GLN A 10 -7.10 5.85 18.31
CA GLN A 10 -8.43 6.48 18.40
C GLN A 10 -8.83 7.24 17.12
N ASP A 11 -7.85 7.76 16.38
CA ASP A 11 -8.06 8.57 15.18
C ASP A 11 -7.84 7.79 13.88
N ASN A 12 -7.44 6.51 13.96
CA ASN A 12 -7.15 5.68 12.80
C ASN A 12 -7.32 4.19 13.10
N ASP A 13 -8.33 3.55 12.53
CA ASP A 13 -8.58 2.11 12.73
C ASP A 13 -7.66 1.18 11.92
N ASN A 14 -6.78 1.74 11.08
CA ASN A 14 -6.00 0.96 10.13
C ASN A 14 -4.62 0.59 10.67
N LEU A 15 -4.22 -0.65 10.42
CA LEU A 15 -2.83 -1.07 10.50
C LEU A 15 -2.13 -0.71 9.19
N ILE A 16 -1.14 0.18 9.25
CA ILE A 16 -0.44 0.70 8.08
C ILE A 16 1.00 0.21 8.11
N VAL A 17 1.48 -0.33 6.98
CA VAL A 17 2.90 -0.57 6.74
C VAL A 17 3.52 0.66 6.09
N ASN A 18 4.62 1.11 6.66
CA ASN A 18 5.44 2.21 6.14
C ASN A 18 6.63 1.61 5.39
N LEU A 19 6.77 1.98 4.12
CA LEU A 19 7.84 1.51 3.24
C LEU A 19 8.62 2.71 2.70
N TRP A 20 9.90 2.51 2.46
CA TRP A 20 10.80 3.55 2.00
C TRP A 20 11.96 3.01 1.17
N ASP A 21 12.57 3.89 0.39
CA ASP A 21 13.78 3.58 -0.38
C ASP A 21 15.00 3.89 0.49
N THR A 22 15.55 2.84 1.11
CA THR A 22 16.69 2.96 2.02
C THR A 22 17.97 3.29 1.24
N VAL A 23 18.62 4.39 1.59
CA VAL A 23 19.93 4.78 1.04
C VAL A 23 21.00 4.57 2.10
N MET A 24 22.07 3.88 1.73
CA MET A 24 23.26 3.73 2.57
C MET A 24 24.39 4.59 2.01
N THR A 25 24.92 5.48 2.83
CA THR A 25 26.04 6.35 2.47
C THR A 25 27.23 6.01 3.36
N ASN A 26 28.29 5.46 2.78
CA ASN A 26 29.51 5.05 3.48
C ASN A 26 29.27 4.12 4.69
N GLY A 27 28.32 3.18 4.55
CA GLY A 27 27.98 2.22 5.62
C GLY A 27 27.02 2.77 6.68
N VAL A 28 26.57 4.02 6.56
CA VAL A 28 25.59 4.62 7.47
C VAL A 28 24.23 4.71 6.78
N ILE A 29 23.17 4.34 7.53
CA ILE A 29 21.78 4.51 7.13
C ILE A 29 21.14 5.52 8.08
N THR A 30 20.56 6.59 7.53
CA THR A 30 19.81 7.58 8.31
C THR A 30 18.32 7.28 8.14
N PHE A 31 17.69 6.85 9.24
CA PHE A 31 16.25 6.61 9.28
C PHE A 31 15.48 7.93 9.32
N CYS A 32 14.45 8.05 8.49
CA CYS A 32 13.48 9.13 8.59
C CYS A 32 12.37 8.77 9.60
N LEU A 33 11.52 9.73 9.94
CA LEU A 33 10.35 9.44 10.76
C LEU A 33 9.34 8.59 9.96
N PRO A 34 8.53 7.73 10.60
CA PRO A 34 7.52 6.93 9.92
C PRO A 34 6.62 7.75 8.98
N GLU A 35 6.18 8.94 9.41
CA GLU A 35 5.35 9.89 8.65
C GLU A 35 6.06 10.55 7.47
N GLU A 36 7.38 10.46 7.41
CA GLU A 36 8.21 10.99 6.32
C GLU A 36 8.52 9.91 5.27
N THR A 37 8.06 8.67 5.49
CA THR A 37 8.26 7.60 4.51
C THR A 37 7.41 7.84 3.26
N PRO A 38 7.94 7.56 2.05
CA PRO A 38 7.22 7.87 0.80
C PRO A 38 6.02 6.96 0.53
N TYR A 39 5.91 5.81 1.20
CA TYR A 39 4.87 4.83 0.91
C TYR A 39 4.19 4.36 2.20
N HIS A 40 2.87 4.58 2.27
CA HIS A 40 2.00 4.12 3.36
C HIS A 40 0.91 3.22 2.80
N GLN A 41 0.85 1.96 3.26
CA GLN A 41 -0.13 0.99 2.77
C GLN A 41 -0.92 0.36 3.91
N VAL A 42 -2.25 0.37 3.81
CA VAL A 42 -3.12 -0.32 4.76
C VAL A 42 -3.06 -1.83 4.53
N ILE A 43 -2.70 -2.60 5.56
CA ILE A 43 -2.45 -4.05 5.46
C ILE A 43 -3.75 -4.86 5.30
N ARG A 44 -4.87 -4.36 5.81
CA ARG A 44 -6.17 -5.07 5.70
C ARG A 44 -6.90 -4.83 4.36
N GLN A 45 -6.28 -4.11 3.43
CA GLN A 45 -6.78 -3.89 2.06
C GLN A 45 -5.95 -4.64 1.01
N VAL A 46 -5.36 -5.79 1.36
CA VAL A 46 -4.57 -6.58 0.41
C VAL A 46 -5.51 -7.43 -0.45
N ASN A 47 -5.91 -6.89 -1.61
CA ASN A 47 -6.28 -7.71 -2.76
C ASN A 47 -4.99 -8.34 -3.28
N GLN A 48 -4.85 -9.65 -3.10
CA GLN A 48 -3.68 -10.38 -3.56
C GLN A 48 -3.77 -10.57 -5.08
N GLN A 49 -3.19 -9.64 -5.85
CA GLN A 49 -2.68 -9.97 -7.18
C GLN A 49 -1.43 -9.15 -7.49
N ILE A 50 -0.26 -9.77 -7.24
CA ILE A 50 1.02 -9.30 -7.76
C ILE A 50 1.15 -9.92 -9.15
N ASP A 51 0.88 -9.15 -10.20
CA ASP A 51 1.20 -9.59 -11.56
C ASP A 51 2.73 -9.57 -11.74
N ALA A 52 3.25 -10.55 -12.49
CA ALA A 52 4.69 -10.79 -12.70
C ALA A 52 5.48 -9.58 -13.26
N ASP A 53 4.77 -8.55 -13.74
CA ASP A 53 5.33 -7.36 -14.39
C ASP A 53 5.65 -6.18 -13.46
N HIS A 54 5.56 -6.33 -12.12
CA HIS A 54 5.87 -5.28 -11.13
C HIS A 54 5.11 -3.95 -11.32
N LYS A 55 3.97 -3.96 -12.01
CA LYS A 55 3.15 -2.76 -12.18
C LYS A 55 2.16 -2.65 -11.03
N TYR A 56 2.39 -1.70 -10.12
CA TYR A 56 1.42 -1.31 -9.10
C TYR A 56 0.19 -0.70 -9.77
N ARG A 57 -0.87 -1.50 -9.96
CA ARG A 57 -2.21 -0.98 -10.27
C ARG A 57 -3.00 -0.98 -8.98
N VAL A 58 -3.22 0.21 -8.43
CA VAL A 58 -4.20 0.42 -7.36
C VAL A 58 -5.57 0.57 -8.04
N THR A 59 -6.32 -0.51 -8.17
CA THR A 59 -7.76 -0.44 -8.46
C THR A 59 -8.52 -0.46 -7.15
N SER A 60 -9.43 0.51 -6.96
CA SER A 60 -10.30 0.48 -5.79
C SER A 60 -11.34 -0.64 -5.96
N VAL A 61 -11.76 -1.25 -4.85
CA VAL A 61 -12.82 -2.26 -4.82
C VAL A 61 -14.14 -1.73 -5.43
N ALA A 62 -14.37 -0.42 -5.33
CA ALA A 62 -15.53 0.24 -5.94
C ALA A 62 -15.46 0.22 -7.47
N ASP A 63 -14.27 0.39 -8.05
CA ASP A 63 -14.08 0.39 -9.50
C ASP A 63 -14.25 -1.02 -10.10
N GLU A 64 -13.78 -2.06 -9.38
CA GLU A 64 -13.96 -3.46 -9.79
C GLU A 64 -15.43 -3.90 -9.72
N PHE A 65 -16.14 -3.51 -8.65
CA PHE A 65 -17.57 -3.79 -8.53
C PHE A 65 -18.38 -3.06 -9.61
N ALA A 66 -18.03 -1.81 -9.92
CA ALA A 66 -18.67 -1.04 -10.99
C ALA A 66 -18.41 -1.65 -12.38
N ALA A 67 -17.21 -2.19 -12.62
CA ALA A 67 -16.87 -2.89 -13.86
C ALA A 67 -17.66 -4.21 -14.00
N MET A 68 -17.80 -4.97 -12.91
CA MET A 68 -18.56 -6.22 -12.88
C MET A 68 -20.06 -6.00 -13.18
N ILE A 69 -20.67 -4.96 -12.58
CA ILE A 69 -22.08 -4.61 -12.86
C ILE A 69 -22.27 -4.14 -14.31
N LYS A 70 -21.30 -3.40 -14.88
CA LYS A 70 -21.35 -2.98 -16.28
C LYS A 70 -21.25 -4.16 -17.25
N GLY A 71 -20.43 -5.17 -16.94
CA GLY A 71 -20.27 -6.38 -17.77
C GLY A 71 -21.51 -7.30 -17.76
N ALA A 72 -22.25 -7.35 -16.65
CA ALA A 72 -23.43 -8.19 -16.51
C ALA A 72 -24.68 -7.70 -17.26
N ARG A 73 -24.66 -6.47 -17.82
CA ARG A 73 -25.81 -5.88 -18.56
C ARG A 73 -25.81 -6.15 -20.06
N HIS A 74 -24.82 -6.86 -20.60
CA HIS A 74 -24.71 -7.17 -22.02
C HIS A 74 -24.69 -8.67 -22.36
N GLN A 75 -25.28 -9.51 -21.50
CA GLN A 75 -25.66 -10.88 -21.85
C GLN A 75 -27.16 -11.08 -21.72
#